data_AF-A0A820EL08-F1
#
_entry.id   AF-A0A820EL08-F1
#
_cell.length_a   1.000
_cell.length_b   1.000
_cell.length_c   1.000
_cell.angle_alpha   90.00
_cell.angle_beta   90.00
_cell.angle_gamma   90.00
#
_symmetry.space_group_name_H-M   'P 1'
#
loop_
_entity.id
_entity.type
_entity.pdbx_description
1 polymer ?
#
loop_
_entity_poly.entity_id
_entity_poly.type
_entity_poly.pdbx_seq_one_letter_code
_entity_poly.pdbx_strand_id
1 'polypeptide(L)' 'MRRELIKAFTCFRIPKSMEKFMFGVATGNWGCGAFNGDKQLK' A
#
# COMPACT_ATOMS: atom_id res chain seq x y z
N MET A 1 11.86 -4.14 -4.96
CA MET A 1 10.94 -2.99 -4.83
C MET A 1 9.70 -3.07 -5.72
N ARG A 2 9.83 -3.19 -7.05
CA ARG A 2 8.68 -3.12 -8.00
C ARG A 2 7.49 -4.01 -7.64
N ARG A 3 7.73 -5.24 -7.18
CA ARG A 3 6.67 -6.19 -6.77
C ARG A 3 5.81 -5.67 -5.61
N GLU A 4 6.43 -5.09 -4.60
CA GLU A 4 5.73 -4.57 -3.40
C GLU A 4 4.86 -3.35 -3.77
N LEU A 5 5.39 -2.48 -4.64
CA LEU A 5 4.65 -1.34 -5.19
C LEU A 5 3.43 -1.79 -6.00
N ILE A 6 3.59 -2.78 -6.88
CA ILE A 6 2.46 -3.32 -7.67
C ILE A 6 1.39 -3.89 -6.75
N LYS A 7 1.78 -4.62 -5.70
CA LYS A 7 0.82 -5.18 -4.73
C LYS A 7 0.05 -4.08 -4.00
N ALA A 8 0.74 -3.07 -3.48
CA ALA A 8 0.10 -1.93 -2.80
C ALA A 8 -0.83 -1.16 -3.75
N PHE A 9 -0.35 -0.82 -4.95
CA PHE A 9 -1.13 -0.09 -5.95
C PHE A 9 -2.39 -0.85 -6.36
N THR A 10 -2.28 -2.16 -6.59
CA THR A 10 -3.44 -2.97 -6.97
C THR A 10 -4.53 -2.92 -5.89
N CYS A 11 -4.16 -2.87 -4.61
CA CYS A 11 -5.10 -2.81 -3.50
C CYS A 11 -5.64 -1.40 -3.22
N PHE A 12 -4.81 -0.36 -3.36
CA PHE A 12 -5.15 1.01 -2.95
C PHE A 12 -5.61 1.91 -4.10
N ARG A 13 -5.48 1.47 -5.37
CA ARG A 13 -5.94 2.25 -6.51
C ARG A 13 -7.46 2.42 -6.45
N ILE A 14 -7.89 3.67 -6.31
CA ILE A 14 -9.30 4.05 -6.39
C ILE A 14 -9.77 3.95 -7.85
N PRO A 15 -10.89 3.27 -8.15
CA PRO A 15 -11.49 3.29 -9.48
C PRO A 15 -11.84 4.72 -9.91
N LYS A 16 -11.69 5.04 -11.20
CA LYS A 16 -12.03 6.39 -11.73
C LYS A 16 -13.45 6.86 -11.36
N SER A 17 -14.40 5.92 -11.22
CA SER A 17 -15.77 6.24 -10.81
C SER A 17 -15.90 6.78 -9.38
N MET A 18 -14.89 6.60 -8.53
CA MET A 18 -14.89 7.00 -7.12
C MET A 18 -13.87 8.11 -6.81
N GLU A 19 -13.24 8.69 -7.83
CA GLU A 19 -12.12 9.64 -7.69
C GLU A 19 -12.50 10.94 -6.93
N LYS A 20 -13.80 11.26 -6.88
CA LYS A 20 -14.33 12.39 -6.08
C LYS A 20 -14.28 12.14 -4.55
N PHE A 21 -14.08 10.91 -4.12
CA PHE A 21 -13.99 10.55 -2.70
C PHE A 21 -12.54 10.20 -2.36
N MET A 22 -11.88 11.04 -1.55
CA MET A 22 -10.59 10.68 -0.97
C MET A 22 -10.81 9.88 0.30
N PHE A 23 -10.45 8.60 0.26
CA PHE A 23 -10.38 7.75 1.44
C PHE A 23 -8.94 7.73 1.96
N GLY A 24 -8.76 7.86 3.27
CA GLY A 24 -7.46 7.60 3.90
C GLY A 24 -7.11 6.11 3.85
N VAL A 25 -5.82 5.78 3.73
CA VAL A 25 -5.33 4.41 3.86
C VAL A 25 -4.75 4.22 5.27
N ALA A 26 -5.46 3.49 6.13
CA ALA A 26 -4.95 3.11 7.45
C ALA A 26 -4.03 1.88 7.31
N THR A 27 -2.72 2.10 7.29
CA THR A 27 -1.68 1.06 7.18
C THR A 27 -0.60 1.23 8.27
N GLY A 28 0.45 0.42 8.25
CA GLY A 28 1.58 0.50 9.17
C GLY A 28 2.80 -0.26 8.64
N ASN A 29 3.56 -0.89 9.54
CA ASN A 29 4.80 -1.62 9.26
C ASN A 29 4.54 -2.95 8.50
N TRP A 30 3.98 -2.85 7.29
CA TRP A 30 3.49 -3.97 6.52
C TRP A 30 4.63 -4.83 5.98
N GLY A 31 4.71 -6.07 6.49
CA GLY A 31 5.76 -7.02 6.14
C GLY A 31 7.08 -6.80 6.88
N CYS A 32 7.13 -5.95 7.91
CA CYS A 32 8.38 -5.63 8.62
C CYS A 32 8.65 -6.46 9.87
N GLY A 33 7.70 -7.29 10.31
CA GLY A 33 7.89 -8.22 11.43
C GLY A 33 8.48 -9.55 10.96
N ALA A 34 7.67 -10.62 11.00
CA ALA A 34 8.10 -11.96 10.58
C ALA A 34 8.66 -12.06 9.14
N PHE A 35 8.31 -11.12 8.26
CA PHE A 35 8.79 -11.09 6.87
C PHE A 35 10.04 -10.23 6.68
N ASN A 36 10.63 -9.71 7.76
CA ASN A 36 11.92 -9.01 7.79
C ASN A 36 12.06 -7.89 6.75
N GLY A 37 10.94 -7.24 6.39
CA GLY A 37 10.95 -6.06 5.53
C GLY A 37 11.49 -4.83 6.26
N ASP A 38 12.21 -3.98 5.53
CA ASP A 38 12.64 -2.68 6.05
C ASP A 38 11.43 -1.75 6.23
N LYS A 39 11.26 -1.21 7.45
CA LYS A 39 10.14 -0.34 7.84
C LYS A 39 10.24 1.10 7.33
N GLN A 40 11.42 1.57 6.97
CA GLN A 40 11.60 2.88 6.33
C GLN A 40 11.36 2.77 4.82
N LEU A 41 11.58 1.59 4.25
CA LEU A 41 11.31 1.30 2.84
C LEU A 41 9.84 0.97 2.55
N LYS A 42 9.10 0.45 3.54
CA LYS A 42 7.69 0.02 3.44
C LYS A 42 6.73 1.13 3.85
#